data_AF-A0AA89AYJ6-F1
#
_entry.id   AF-A0AA89AYJ6-F1
#
_cell.length_a   1.000
_cell.length_b   1.000
_cell.length_c   1.000
_cell.angle_alpha   90.00
_cell.angle_beta   90.00
_cell.angle_gamma   90.00
#
_symmetry.space_group_name_H-M   'P 1'
#
loop_
_entity.id
_entity.type
_entity.pdbx_description
1 polymer ?
#
loop_
_entity_poly.entity_id
_entity_poly.type
_entity_poly.pdbx_seq_one_letter_code
_entity_poly.pdbx_strand_id
1 'polypeptide(L)'
;MATNITIVNSDNTVSNTTVVQFNPASQLPIKLAGSHNFTIWKAQVSMLMHGHNLFGHLDGTLAAPPTTLTENNQSTPNPAYQIWFRQDQLVQNAILASVEPTLASTVAIAPSAHKAWTSLYTAFANKSQTRIISLQDQLARITIGSRPVTDYLRDIRSIADELATADAVITNVQLIIRILQGLGSEYKAISAAIRSRETTISYEELYEKLLDHELFLKHEETKQTTPITVAMAQRNNQQQSSNNNNRRLSNNNSQGSQPWRNQSA
;
A
#
# COMPACT_ATOMS: atom_id res chain seq x y z
N MET A 1 -60.04 45.70 31.40
CA MET A 1 -59.74 45.18 30.05
C MET A 1 -59.42 43.70 30.21
N ALA A 2 -60.16 42.84 29.52
CA ALA A 2 -60.14 41.40 29.74
C ALA A 2 -58.85 40.76 29.21
N THR A 3 -58.25 39.89 30.02
CA THR A 3 -57.12 39.04 29.61
C THR A 3 -57.68 37.92 28.74
N ASN A 4 -57.44 37.97 27.43
CA ASN A 4 -57.75 36.85 26.54
C ASN A 4 -56.79 35.70 26.87
N ILE A 5 -57.28 34.70 27.60
CA ILE A 5 -56.59 33.42 27.81
C ILE A 5 -57.04 32.51 26.67
N THR A 6 -56.14 32.28 25.71
CA THR A 6 -56.34 31.28 24.67
C THR A 6 -55.97 29.91 25.25
N ILE A 7 -56.98 29.07 25.49
CA ILE A 7 -56.77 27.66 25.85
C ILE A 7 -56.43 26.93 24.55
N VAL A 8 -55.19 26.47 24.42
CA VAL A 8 -54.78 25.61 23.30
C VAL A 8 -55.01 24.16 23.74
N ASN A 9 -55.88 23.44 23.03
CA ASN A 9 -56.07 22.00 23.25
C ASN A 9 -54.74 21.26 23.12
N SER A 10 -54.45 20.38 24.08
CA SER A 10 -53.21 19.61 24.21
C SER A 10 -53.04 18.48 23.17
N ASP A 11 -53.66 18.58 21.99
CA ASP A 11 -53.63 17.54 20.95
C ASP A 11 -52.77 17.91 19.73
N ASN A 12 -51.96 18.97 19.80
CA ASN A 12 -50.83 19.12 18.90
C ASN A 12 -49.60 18.49 19.56
N THR A 13 -49.43 17.18 19.40
CA THR A 13 -48.09 16.60 19.40
C THR A 13 -47.35 17.21 18.21
N VAL A 14 -46.79 18.40 18.40
CA VAL A 14 -45.72 18.91 17.54
C VAL A 14 -44.60 17.91 17.73
N SER A 15 -44.57 16.87 16.91
CA SER A 15 -43.38 16.07 16.70
C SER A 15 -42.32 17.08 16.33
N ASN A 16 -41.45 17.42 17.28
CA ASN A 16 -40.34 18.32 17.04
C ASN A 16 -39.42 17.61 16.04
N THR A 17 -39.68 17.79 14.75
CA THR A 17 -38.88 17.16 13.69
C THR A 17 -37.58 17.94 13.59
N THR A 18 -36.59 17.53 14.37
CA THR A 18 -35.28 18.15 14.42
C THR A 18 -34.43 17.68 13.25
N VAL A 19 -33.89 18.63 12.49
CA VAL A 19 -32.86 18.35 11.48
C VAL A 19 -31.52 18.14 12.21
N VAL A 20 -30.83 17.05 11.89
CA VAL A 20 -29.51 16.74 12.44
C VAL A 20 -28.46 17.64 11.78
N GLN A 21 -27.75 18.42 12.60
CA GLN A 21 -26.61 19.21 12.15
C GLN A 21 -25.31 18.44 12.33
N PHE A 22 -24.36 18.75 11.45
CA PHE A 22 -23.02 18.19 11.47
C PHE A 22 -22.01 19.32 11.65
N ASN A 23 -20.83 18.98 12.16
CA ASN A 23 -19.62 19.74 11.90
C ASN A 23 -18.70 18.86 11.03
N PRO A 24 -18.92 18.83 9.70
CA PRO A 24 -18.23 17.91 8.81
C PRO A 24 -16.71 18.02 8.88
N ALA A 25 -16.18 19.23 9.07
CA ALA A 25 -14.74 19.46 9.19
C ALA A 25 -14.10 18.72 10.39
N SER A 26 -14.86 18.53 11.47
CA SER A 26 -14.41 17.80 12.65
C SER A 26 -14.76 16.31 12.65
N GLN A 27 -15.87 15.94 12.00
CA GLN A 27 -16.42 14.58 12.03
C GLN A 27 -15.97 13.72 10.84
N LEU A 28 -15.49 14.35 9.76
CA LEU A 28 -15.00 13.70 8.55
C LEU A 28 -13.56 14.14 8.25
N PRO A 29 -12.56 13.82 9.10
CA PRO A 29 -11.18 14.29 8.96
C PRO A 29 -10.49 13.79 7.68
N ILE A 30 -10.87 12.61 7.18
CA ILE A 30 -10.29 12.05 5.96
C ILE A 30 -11.05 12.57 4.75
N LYS A 31 -10.35 13.32 3.89
CA LYS A 31 -10.90 13.80 2.62
C LYS A 31 -10.64 12.81 1.49
N LEU A 32 -11.66 12.54 0.67
CA LEU A 32 -11.49 11.74 -0.53
C LEU A 32 -10.53 12.46 -1.49
N ALA A 33 -9.37 11.85 -1.74
CA ALA A 33 -8.34 12.37 -2.64
C ALA A 33 -8.23 11.54 -3.91
N GLY A 34 -8.61 10.26 -3.86
CA GLY A 34 -8.65 9.40 -5.02
C GLY A 34 -9.01 7.96 -4.67
N SER A 35 -8.71 7.03 -5.57
CA SER A 35 -9.01 5.61 -5.36
C SER A 35 -8.21 4.96 -4.22
N HIS A 36 -7.05 5.51 -3.87
CA HIS A 36 -6.16 4.95 -2.83
C HIS A 36 -6.74 5.07 -1.43
N ASN A 37 -7.56 6.10 -1.15
CA ASN A 37 -8.19 6.29 0.16
C ASN A 37 -9.71 6.16 0.12
N PHE A 38 -10.27 5.74 -1.01
CA PHE A 38 -11.72 5.62 -1.21
C PHE A 38 -12.36 4.70 -0.19
N THR A 39 -11.75 3.54 0.11
CA THR A 39 -12.31 2.59 1.07
C THR A 39 -12.43 3.19 2.48
N ILE A 40 -11.38 3.85 2.96
CA ILE A 40 -11.38 4.49 4.28
C ILE A 40 -12.37 5.66 4.32
N TRP A 41 -12.36 6.51 3.29
CA TRP A 41 -13.30 7.63 3.18
C TRP A 41 -14.76 7.15 3.18
N LYS A 42 -15.06 6.12 2.38
CA LYS A 42 -16.39 5.49 2.29
C LYS A 42 -16.81 5.00 3.67
N ALA A 43 -15.95 4.27 4.38
CA ALA A 43 -16.24 3.77 5.70
C ALA A 43 -16.55 4.90 6.69
N GLN A 44 -15.75 5.98 6.70
CA GLN A 44 -15.95 7.13 7.57
C GLN A 44 -17.31 7.80 7.33
N VAL A 45 -17.66 8.09 6.08
CA VAL A 45 -18.94 8.70 5.72
C VAL A 45 -20.10 7.75 6.06
N SER A 46 -20.01 6.47 5.72
CA SER A 46 -21.02 5.47 6.05
C SER A 46 -21.26 5.38 7.56
N MET A 47 -20.21 5.30 8.37
CA MET A 47 -20.32 5.22 9.83
C MET A 47 -21.01 6.44 10.43
N LEU A 48 -20.63 7.65 10.00
CA LEU A 48 -21.27 8.88 10.47
C LEU A 48 -22.77 8.89 10.13
N MET A 49 -23.11 8.52 8.89
CA MET A 49 -24.51 8.53 8.44
C MET A 49 -25.34 7.45 9.12
N HIS A 50 -24.79 6.24 9.35
CA HIS A 50 -25.47 5.22 10.13
C HIS A 50 -25.67 5.65 11.59
N GLY A 51 -24.66 6.27 12.20
CA GLY A 51 -24.74 6.76 13.59
C GLY A 51 -25.87 7.77 13.83
N HIS A 52 -26.26 8.52 12.79
CA HIS A 52 -27.37 9.47 12.84
C HIS A 52 -28.66 8.95 12.19
N ASN A 53 -28.70 7.70 11.72
CA ASN A 53 -29.82 7.13 10.96
C ASN A 53 -30.17 7.89 9.66
N LEU A 54 -29.14 8.41 8.99
CA LEU A 54 -29.26 9.22 7.76
C LEU A 54 -28.68 8.54 6.52
N PHE A 55 -28.15 7.33 6.67
CA PHE A 55 -27.59 6.57 5.54
C PHE A 55 -28.60 6.37 4.40
N GLY A 56 -29.89 6.38 4.71
CA GLY A 56 -30.96 6.31 3.72
C GLY A 56 -30.97 7.44 2.69
N HIS A 57 -30.42 8.61 3.02
CA HIS A 57 -30.21 9.70 2.05
C HIS A 57 -29.10 9.39 1.04
N LEU A 58 -28.16 8.49 1.39
CA LEU A 58 -27.05 8.10 0.52
C LEU A 58 -27.39 6.92 -0.37
N ASP A 59 -28.04 5.89 0.16
CA ASP A 59 -28.39 4.68 -0.59
C ASP A 59 -29.74 4.80 -1.33
N GLY A 60 -30.54 5.82 -1.00
CA GLY A 60 -31.82 6.11 -1.64
C GLY A 60 -33.01 5.38 -1.00
N THR A 61 -32.82 4.66 0.11
CA THR A 61 -33.90 4.02 0.86
C THR A 61 -34.83 5.03 1.54
N LEU A 62 -34.33 6.23 1.88
CA LEU A 62 -35.15 7.37 2.32
C LEU A 62 -35.52 8.25 1.13
N ALA A 63 -36.55 7.84 0.39
CA ALA A 63 -37.05 8.58 -0.76
C ALA A 63 -37.64 9.95 -0.38
N ALA A 64 -37.47 10.93 -1.28
CA ALA A 64 -38.05 12.25 -1.12
C ALA A 64 -39.59 12.17 -1.09
N PRO A 65 -40.25 12.73 -0.06
CA PRO A 65 -41.70 12.87 -0.05
C PRO A 65 -42.18 13.75 -1.22
N PRO A 66 -43.46 13.65 -1.63
CA PRO A 66 -44.04 14.58 -2.60
C PRO A 66 -43.86 16.03 -2.16
N THR A 67 -43.55 16.94 -3.09
CA THR A 67 -43.35 18.36 -2.78
C THR A 67 -44.64 19.06 -2.33
N THR A 68 -45.78 18.56 -2.78
CA THR A 68 -47.10 19.07 -2.45
C THR A 68 -48.05 17.94 -2.05
N LEU A 69 -49.02 18.26 -1.19
CA LEU A 69 -50.14 17.41 -0.84
C LEU A 69 -51.39 17.95 -1.54
N THR A 70 -52.17 17.06 -2.17
CA THR A 70 -53.44 17.42 -2.79
C THR A 70 -54.58 16.98 -1.87
N GLU A 71 -55.32 17.95 -1.33
CA GLU A 71 -56.50 17.70 -0.52
C GLU A 71 -57.63 18.59 -1.04
N ASN A 72 -58.81 18.04 -1.30
CA ASN A 72 -59.98 18.77 -1.82
C ASN A 72 -59.71 19.63 -3.08
N ASN A 73 -58.95 19.10 -4.05
CA ASN A 73 -58.49 19.81 -5.26
C ASN A 73 -57.61 21.05 -5.01
N GLN A 74 -57.11 21.24 -3.79
CA GLN A 74 -56.13 22.27 -3.45
C GLN A 74 -54.75 21.65 -3.23
N SER A 75 -53.74 22.23 -3.87
CA SER A 75 -52.34 21.81 -3.71
C SER A 75 -51.67 22.68 -2.64
N THR A 76 -51.19 22.04 -1.58
CA THR A 76 -50.48 22.70 -0.47
C THR A 76 -49.05 22.18 -0.34
N PRO A 77 -48.06 22.99 0.07
CA PRO A 77 -46.69 22.52 0.28
C PRO A 77 -46.62 21.41 1.33
N ASN A 78 -45.85 20.35 1.07
CA ASN A 78 -45.65 19.26 2.01
C ASN A 78 -44.54 19.60 3.03
N PRO A 79 -44.84 19.74 4.33
CA PRO A 79 -43.83 20.01 5.35
C PRO A 79 -42.79 18.88 5.48
N ALA A 80 -43.19 17.62 5.23
CA ALA A 80 -42.28 16.48 5.27
C ALA A 80 -41.20 16.55 4.19
N TYR A 81 -41.55 17.03 2.99
CA TYR A 81 -40.56 17.29 1.93
C TYR A 81 -39.56 18.36 2.36
N GLN A 82 -40.02 19.44 2.99
CA GLN A 82 -39.12 20.51 3.45
C GLN A 82 -38.11 20.03 4.49
N ILE A 83 -38.54 19.18 5.43
CA ILE A 83 -37.66 18.59 6.43
C ILE A 83 -36.66 17.63 5.77
N TRP A 84 -37.14 16.73 4.91
CA TRP A 84 -36.29 15.80 4.17
C TRP A 84 -35.25 16.55 3.32
N PHE A 85 -35.67 17.60 2.61
CA PHE A 85 -34.81 18.39 1.75
C PHE A 85 -33.72 19.10 2.56
N ARG A 86 -34.07 19.73 3.70
CA ARG A 86 -33.07 20.35 4.59
C ARG A 86 -32.05 19.33 5.09
N GLN A 87 -32.50 18.14 5.47
CA GLN A 87 -31.60 17.07 5.91
C GLN A 87 -30.69 16.60 4.78
N ASP A 88 -31.23 16.40 3.57
CA ASP A 88 -30.48 16.01 2.38
C ASP A 88 -29.40 17.02 2.03
N GLN A 89 -29.71 18.33 2.10
CA GLN A 89 -28.75 19.39 1.85
C GLN A 89 -27.60 19.40 2.87
N LEU A 90 -27.86 19.10 4.15
CA LEU A 90 -26.80 18.97 5.15
C LEU A 90 -25.94 17.74 4.94
N VAL A 91 -26.53 16.61 4.53
CA VAL A 91 -25.78 15.40 4.18
C VAL A 91 -24.90 15.67 2.95
N GLN A 92 -25.42 16.34 1.92
CA GLN A 92 -24.66 16.73 0.73
C GLN A 92 -23.53 17.71 1.09
N ASN A 93 -23.77 18.67 1.99
CA ASN A 93 -22.73 19.55 2.50
C ASN A 93 -21.63 18.77 3.25
N ALA A 94 -21.99 17.76 4.04
CA ALA A 94 -21.03 16.90 4.70
C ALA A 94 -20.17 16.12 3.70
N ILE A 95 -20.77 15.58 2.65
CA ILE A 95 -20.02 14.95 1.54
C ILE A 95 -19.07 15.97 0.91
N LEU A 96 -19.55 17.18 0.58
CA LEU A 96 -18.76 18.23 -0.05
C LEU A 96 -17.54 18.64 0.80
N ALA A 97 -17.72 18.72 2.13
CA ALA A 97 -16.63 19.03 3.06
C ALA A 97 -15.60 17.89 3.19
N SER A 98 -16.01 16.65 2.88
CA SER A 98 -15.21 15.44 2.99
C SER A 98 -14.49 15.03 1.69
N VAL A 99 -14.48 15.89 0.66
CA VAL A 99 -13.72 15.63 -0.57
C VAL A 99 -12.63 16.68 -0.76
N GLU A 100 -11.58 16.31 -1.49
CA GLU A 100 -10.58 17.29 -1.94
C GLU A 100 -11.20 18.31 -2.91
N PRO A 101 -10.67 19.55 -2.99
CA PRO A 101 -11.21 20.60 -3.87
C PRO A 101 -11.32 20.17 -5.34
N THR A 102 -10.44 19.27 -5.78
CA THR A 102 -10.44 18.69 -7.14
C THR A 102 -11.70 17.87 -7.45
N LEU A 103 -12.40 17.37 -6.42
CA LEU A 103 -13.62 16.56 -6.55
C LEU A 103 -14.89 17.32 -6.14
N ALA A 104 -14.75 18.52 -5.56
CA ALA A 104 -15.86 19.31 -5.03
C ALA A 104 -16.94 19.61 -6.09
N SER A 105 -16.54 19.85 -7.34
CA SER A 105 -17.47 20.10 -8.45
C SER A 105 -18.44 18.94 -8.68
N THR A 106 -17.98 17.69 -8.53
CA THR A 106 -18.81 16.49 -8.69
C THR A 106 -19.95 16.45 -7.68
N VAL A 107 -19.68 16.91 -6.45
CA VAL A 107 -20.67 16.97 -5.37
C VAL A 107 -21.59 18.18 -5.52
N ALA A 108 -21.03 19.33 -5.90
CA ALA A 108 -21.75 20.59 -5.98
C ALA A 108 -22.84 20.61 -7.09
N ILE A 109 -22.60 19.94 -8.21
CA ILE A 109 -23.58 19.85 -9.31
C ILE A 109 -24.64 18.77 -9.09
N ALA A 110 -24.45 17.89 -8.11
CA ALA A 110 -25.38 16.80 -7.86
C ALA A 110 -26.71 17.36 -7.30
N PRO A 111 -27.87 16.86 -7.74
CA PRO A 111 -29.16 17.37 -7.28
C PRO A 111 -29.57 16.87 -5.89
N SER A 112 -28.84 15.90 -5.32
CA SER A 112 -29.10 15.35 -3.98
C SER A 112 -27.86 14.68 -3.41
N ALA A 113 -27.87 14.42 -2.10
CA ALA A 113 -26.84 13.64 -1.43
C ALA A 113 -26.65 12.26 -2.06
N HIS A 114 -27.74 11.56 -2.39
CA HIS A 114 -27.72 10.27 -3.08
C HIS A 114 -26.96 10.34 -4.42
N LYS A 115 -27.21 11.37 -5.24
CA LYS A 115 -26.54 11.54 -6.53
C LYS A 115 -25.06 11.89 -6.37
N ALA A 116 -24.71 12.71 -5.38
CA ALA A 116 -23.32 13.00 -5.06
C ALA A 116 -22.57 11.72 -4.65
N TRP A 117 -23.14 10.98 -3.70
CA TRP A 117 -22.59 9.73 -3.18
C TRP A 117 -22.38 8.68 -4.28
N THR A 118 -23.41 8.41 -5.09
CA THR A 118 -23.33 7.42 -6.18
C THR A 118 -22.36 7.81 -7.28
N SER A 119 -22.22 9.11 -7.59
CA SER A 119 -21.23 9.61 -8.56
C SER A 119 -19.80 9.34 -8.08
N LEU A 120 -19.49 9.69 -6.83
CA LEU A 120 -18.18 9.41 -6.22
C LEU A 120 -17.93 7.91 -6.11
N TYR A 121 -18.93 7.15 -5.66
CA TYR A 121 -18.86 5.70 -5.56
C TYR A 121 -18.51 5.07 -6.91
N THR A 122 -19.22 5.44 -7.97
CA THR A 122 -18.99 4.88 -9.32
C THR A 122 -17.61 5.27 -9.85
N ALA A 123 -17.16 6.50 -9.60
CA ALA A 123 -15.87 7.00 -10.07
C ALA A 123 -14.68 6.29 -9.42
N PHE A 124 -14.80 5.88 -8.15
CA PHE A 124 -13.67 5.39 -7.36
C PHE A 124 -13.77 3.93 -6.93
N ALA A 125 -14.96 3.32 -6.83
CA ALA A 125 -15.09 1.92 -6.42
C ALA A 125 -14.39 0.98 -7.41
N ASN A 126 -14.63 1.13 -8.72
CA ASN A 126 -13.98 0.29 -9.73
C ASN A 126 -12.46 0.49 -9.72
N LYS A 127 -11.98 1.74 -9.62
CA LYS A 127 -10.55 2.05 -9.55
C LYS A 127 -9.89 1.49 -8.29
N SER A 128 -10.60 1.53 -7.15
CA SER A 128 -10.17 0.92 -5.90
C SER A 128 -10.01 -0.59 -6.04
N GLN A 129 -10.99 -1.26 -6.67
CA GLN A 129 -10.90 -2.70 -6.96
C GLN A 129 -9.74 -3.03 -7.91
N THR A 130 -9.57 -2.28 -9.00
CA THR A 130 -8.43 -2.46 -9.90
C THR A 130 -7.10 -2.24 -9.18
N ARG A 131 -7.02 -1.27 -8.26
CA ARG A 131 -5.82 -1.04 -7.44
C ARG A 131 -5.51 -2.22 -6.53
N ILE A 132 -6.52 -2.80 -5.87
CA ILE A 132 -6.36 -4.02 -5.06
C ILE A 132 -5.78 -5.16 -5.91
N ILE A 133 -6.34 -5.40 -7.09
CA ILE A 133 -5.84 -6.46 -8.01
C ILE A 133 -4.39 -6.17 -8.42
N SER A 134 -4.08 -4.92 -8.77
CA SER A 134 -2.72 -4.51 -9.14
C SER A 134 -1.73 -4.70 -8.00
N LEU A 135 -2.10 -4.35 -6.76
CA LEU A 135 -1.26 -4.57 -5.58
C LEU A 135 -1.05 -6.06 -5.29
N GLN A 136 -2.09 -6.89 -5.45
CA GLN A 136 -1.96 -8.34 -5.30
C GLN A 136 -1.03 -8.97 -6.36
N ASP A 137 -1.09 -8.48 -7.61
CA ASP A 137 -0.18 -8.90 -8.68
C ASP A 137 1.26 -8.44 -8.39
N GLN A 138 1.46 -7.19 -7.94
CA GLN A 138 2.76 -6.71 -7.48
C GLN A 138 3.33 -7.58 -6.35
N LEU A 139 2.52 -7.90 -5.35
CA LEU A 139 2.92 -8.78 -4.26
C LEU A 139 3.25 -10.21 -4.71
N ALA A 140 2.59 -10.70 -5.76
CA ALA A 140 2.87 -12.05 -6.30
C ALA A 140 4.16 -12.09 -7.13
N ARG A 141 4.53 -10.97 -7.77
CA ARG A 141 5.71 -10.88 -8.65
C ARG A 141 6.99 -10.43 -7.95
N ILE A 142 6.88 -9.90 -6.73
CA ILE A 142 8.03 -9.36 -6.02
C ILE A 142 9.03 -10.46 -5.65
N THR A 143 10.26 -10.31 -6.12
CA THR A 143 11.36 -11.25 -5.84
C THR A 143 12.52 -10.52 -5.18
N ILE A 144 13.32 -11.21 -4.37
CA ILE A 144 14.47 -10.58 -3.70
C ILE A 144 15.49 -10.10 -4.73
N GLY A 145 15.82 -10.84 -5.78
CA GLY A 145 16.83 -10.42 -6.75
C GLY A 145 18.19 -10.16 -6.08
N SER A 146 18.86 -9.07 -6.44
CA SER A 146 20.18 -8.68 -5.89
C SER A 146 20.13 -7.64 -4.78
N ARG A 147 18.93 -7.25 -4.32
CA ARG A 147 18.75 -6.27 -3.23
C ARG A 147 18.82 -6.93 -1.85
N PRO A 148 19.15 -6.16 -0.80
CA PRO A 148 19.16 -6.69 0.55
C PRO A 148 17.77 -7.16 1.02
N VAL A 149 17.76 -8.14 1.93
CA VAL A 149 16.56 -8.70 2.57
C VAL A 149 15.69 -7.60 3.19
N THR A 150 16.31 -6.59 3.79
CA THR A 150 15.61 -5.48 4.45
C THR A 150 14.72 -4.69 3.48
N ASP A 151 15.25 -4.34 2.30
CA ASP A 151 14.50 -3.62 1.26
C ASP A 151 13.37 -4.49 0.70
N TYR A 152 13.66 -5.77 0.46
CA TYR A 152 12.66 -6.73 0.01
C TYR A 152 11.48 -6.87 0.97
N LEU A 153 11.77 -7.06 2.27
CA LEU A 153 10.74 -7.22 3.30
C LEU A 153 9.98 -5.90 3.56
N ARG A 154 10.64 -4.74 3.42
CA ARG A 154 9.99 -3.43 3.50
C ARG A 154 8.99 -3.23 2.37
N ASP A 155 9.35 -3.56 1.13
CA ASP A 155 8.46 -3.40 -0.02
C ASP A 155 7.23 -4.32 0.10
N ILE A 156 7.42 -5.57 0.52
CA ILE A 156 6.32 -6.49 0.81
C ILE A 156 5.40 -5.92 1.88
N ARG A 157 5.97 -5.39 2.96
CA ARG A 157 5.21 -4.79 4.06
C ARG A 157 4.40 -3.57 3.59
N SER A 158 5.03 -2.70 2.81
CA SER A 158 4.37 -1.52 2.22
C SER A 158 3.16 -1.92 1.36
N ILE A 159 3.32 -2.92 0.48
CA ILE A 159 2.21 -3.42 -0.36
C ILE A 159 1.10 -4.03 0.50
N ALA A 160 1.46 -4.78 1.55
CA ALA A 160 0.49 -5.38 2.46
C ALA A 160 -0.29 -4.33 3.28
N ASP A 161 0.39 -3.29 3.75
CA ASP A 161 -0.23 -2.18 4.47
C ASP A 161 -1.16 -1.38 3.52
N GLU A 162 -0.75 -1.11 2.27
CA GLU A 162 -1.63 -0.51 1.26
C GLU A 162 -2.88 -1.35 0.98
N LEU A 163 -2.73 -2.67 0.87
CA LEU A 163 -3.87 -3.58 0.71
C LEU A 163 -4.80 -3.56 1.93
N ALA A 164 -4.25 -3.47 3.15
CA ALA A 164 -5.05 -3.33 4.36
C ALA A 164 -5.86 -2.01 4.38
N THR A 165 -5.29 -0.90 3.89
CA THR A 165 -6.05 0.37 3.76
C THR A 165 -7.23 0.28 2.79
N ALA A 166 -7.15 -0.63 1.82
CA ALA A 166 -8.20 -0.87 0.84
C ALA A 166 -9.22 -1.94 1.26
N ASP A 167 -9.20 -2.39 2.53
CA ASP A 167 -10.02 -3.48 3.08
C ASP A 167 -9.73 -4.86 2.44
N ALA A 168 -8.50 -5.05 1.98
CA ALA A 168 -8.00 -6.29 1.39
C ALA A 168 -6.85 -6.87 2.24
N VAL A 169 -7.11 -7.08 3.54
CA VAL A 169 -6.09 -7.50 4.52
C VAL A 169 -5.45 -8.85 4.15
N ILE A 170 -4.13 -8.90 4.20
CA ILE A 170 -3.34 -10.12 4.01
C ILE A 170 -3.06 -10.75 5.37
N THR A 171 -3.38 -12.03 5.50
CA THR A 171 -3.05 -12.79 6.73
C THR A 171 -1.54 -13.00 6.86
N ASN A 172 -1.04 -13.11 8.09
CA ASN A 172 0.38 -13.39 8.34
C ASN A 172 0.87 -14.63 7.56
N VAL A 173 0.07 -15.70 7.51
CA VAL A 173 0.40 -16.93 6.76
C VAL A 173 0.56 -16.65 5.26
N GLN A 174 -0.37 -15.90 4.66
CA GLN A 174 -0.27 -15.52 3.25
C GLN A 174 0.96 -14.64 3.00
N LEU A 175 1.26 -13.70 3.90
CA LEU A 175 2.42 -12.83 3.81
C LEU A 175 3.72 -13.66 3.80
N ILE A 176 3.84 -14.62 4.72
CA ILE A 176 4.98 -15.54 4.81
C ILE A 176 5.11 -16.38 3.55
N ILE A 177 4.01 -16.94 3.04
CA ILE A 177 4.03 -17.70 1.78
C ILE A 177 4.57 -16.83 0.64
N ARG A 178 4.13 -15.56 0.54
CA ARG A 178 4.61 -14.63 -0.49
C ARG A 178 6.08 -14.29 -0.35
N ILE A 179 6.55 -14.05 0.88
CA ILE A 179 7.98 -13.85 1.16
C ILE A 179 8.78 -15.07 0.69
N LEU A 180 8.41 -16.28 1.13
CA LEU A 180 9.13 -17.51 0.78
C LEU A 180 9.07 -17.89 -0.71
N GLN A 181 8.12 -17.34 -1.48
CA GLN A 181 8.01 -17.53 -2.93
C GLN A 181 8.93 -16.59 -3.71
N GLY A 182 9.16 -15.38 -3.20
CA GLY A 182 10.04 -14.41 -3.86
C GLY A 182 11.52 -14.54 -3.48
N LEU A 183 11.85 -15.41 -2.52
CA LEU A 183 13.23 -15.70 -2.15
C LEU A 183 13.99 -16.45 -3.26
N GLY A 184 15.26 -16.07 -3.46
CA GLY A 184 16.17 -16.65 -4.44
C GLY A 184 16.69 -18.04 -4.07
N SER A 185 17.49 -18.63 -4.96
CA SER A 185 18.04 -19.98 -4.74
C SER A 185 18.95 -20.06 -3.51
N GLU A 186 19.66 -18.98 -3.17
CA GLU A 186 20.52 -18.93 -1.97
C GLU A 186 19.74 -19.09 -0.66
N TYR A 187 18.42 -18.84 -0.65
CA TYR A 187 17.57 -18.94 0.53
C TYR A 187 16.77 -20.26 0.60
N LYS A 188 17.06 -21.25 -0.26
CA LYS A 188 16.30 -22.52 -0.29
C LYS A 188 16.35 -23.30 1.03
N ALA A 189 17.50 -23.33 1.70
CA ALA A 189 17.70 -24.07 2.94
C ALA A 189 16.81 -23.52 4.08
N ILE A 190 16.87 -22.20 4.31
CA ILE A 190 16.02 -21.53 5.30
C ILE A 190 14.54 -21.62 4.92
N SER A 191 14.20 -21.51 3.63
CA SER A 191 12.81 -21.66 3.16
C SER A 191 12.24 -23.06 3.42
N ALA A 192 13.06 -24.12 3.28
CA ALA A 192 12.65 -25.48 3.60
C ALA A 192 12.45 -25.67 5.11
N ALA A 193 13.36 -25.16 5.93
CA ALA A 193 13.28 -25.21 7.39
C ALA A 193 12.03 -24.49 7.93
N ILE A 194 11.66 -23.36 7.34
CA ILE A 194 10.44 -22.62 7.71
C ILE A 194 9.19 -23.42 7.29
N ARG A 195 9.18 -24.04 6.09
CA ARG A 195 8.05 -24.86 5.63
C ARG A 195 7.86 -26.16 6.41
N SER A 196 8.92 -26.70 7.01
CA SER A 196 8.85 -27.92 7.82
C SER A 196 8.44 -27.66 9.27
N ARG A 197 8.31 -26.40 9.70
CA ARG A 197 7.84 -26.07 11.05
C ARG A 197 6.38 -26.48 11.23
N GLU A 198 6.07 -26.98 12.42
CA GLU A 198 4.71 -27.32 12.84
C GLU A 198 3.95 -26.10 13.40
N THR A 199 4.67 -25.07 13.86
CA THR A 199 4.11 -23.81 14.36
C THR A 199 4.21 -22.70 13.33
N THR A 200 3.22 -21.79 13.32
CA THR A 200 3.27 -20.57 12.50
C THR A 200 4.37 -19.64 12.98
N ILE A 201 5.22 -19.18 12.05
CA ILE A 201 6.23 -18.15 12.31
C ILE A 201 5.58 -16.76 12.26
N SER A 202 6.03 -15.80 13.07
CA SER A 202 5.61 -14.41 12.93
C SER A 202 6.41 -13.69 11.83
N TYR A 203 5.92 -12.55 11.34
CA TYR A 203 6.68 -11.73 10.41
C TYR A 203 8.00 -11.26 11.02
N GLU A 204 7.99 -10.89 12.31
CA GLU A 204 9.15 -10.38 13.04
C GLU A 204 10.22 -11.46 13.20
N GLU A 205 9.82 -12.68 13.57
CA GLU A 205 10.77 -13.81 13.69
C GLU A 205 11.34 -14.19 12.31
N LEU A 206 10.49 -14.19 11.27
CA LEU A 206 10.95 -14.45 9.90
C LEU A 206 11.95 -13.39 9.43
N TYR A 207 11.71 -12.12 9.75
CA TYR A 207 12.57 -11.00 9.42
C TYR A 207 13.97 -11.18 10.00
N GLU A 208 14.07 -11.48 11.30
CA GLU A 208 15.34 -11.75 11.97
C GLU A 208 16.07 -12.95 11.34
N LYS A 209 15.35 -14.06 11.10
CA LYS A 209 15.95 -15.27 10.52
C LYS A 209 16.49 -15.05 9.11
N LEU A 210 15.81 -14.27 8.28
CA LEU A 210 16.28 -13.96 6.93
C LEU A 210 17.49 -13.02 6.95
N LEU A 211 17.55 -12.08 7.91
CA LEU A 211 18.72 -11.22 8.09
C LEU A 211 19.95 -11.99 8.55
N ASP A 212 19.81 -12.87 9.54
CA ASP A 212 20.90 -13.74 10.00
C ASP A 212 21.44 -14.60 8.86
N HIS A 213 20.54 -15.12 8.02
CA HIS A 213 20.91 -15.92 6.86
C HIS A 213 21.64 -15.10 5.78
N GLU A 214 21.23 -13.84 5.55
CA GLU A 214 21.95 -12.94 4.63
C GLU A 214 23.39 -12.69 5.10
N LEU A 215 23.59 -12.47 6.41
CA LEU A 215 24.92 -12.31 6.99
C LEU A 215 25.77 -13.58 6.82
N PHE A 216 25.17 -14.75 7.05
CA PHE A 216 25.82 -16.04 6.82
C PHE A 216 26.28 -16.21 5.37
N LEU A 217 25.42 -15.88 4.39
CA LEU A 217 25.76 -15.95 2.97
C LEU A 217 26.94 -15.02 2.60
N LYS A 218 26.96 -13.79 3.13
CA LYS A 218 28.09 -12.84 2.93
C LYS A 218 29.41 -13.39 3.48
N HIS A 219 29.37 -14.07 4.62
CA HIS A 219 30.56 -14.70 5.20
C HIS A 219 31.05 -15.92 4.40
N GLU A 220 30.14 -16.73 3.85
CA GLU A 220 30.48 -17.86 2.96
C GLU A 220 31.14 -17.38 1.65
N GLU A 221 30.61 -16.32 1.04
CA GLU A 221 31.14 -15.74 -0.20
C GLU A 221 32.57 -15.18 -0.01
N THR A 222 32.84 -14.59 1.15
CA THR A 222 34.18 -14.08 1.53
C THR A 222 35.20 -15.22 1.66
N LYS A 223 34.79 -16.42 2.07
CA LYS A 223 35.69 -17.59 2.17
C LYS A 223 36.03 -18.20 0.82
N GLN A 224 35.12 -18.15 -0.16
CA GLN A 224 35.34 -18.72 -1.49
C GLN A 224 36.27 -17.87 -2.37
N THR A 225 36.43 -16.57 -2.06
CA THR A 225 37.23 -15.63 -2.85
C THR A 225 38.71 -15.55 -2.46
N THR A 226 39.17 -16.27 -1.42
CA THR A 226 40.60 -16.39 -1.14
C THR A 226 41.24 -17.45 -2.06
N PRO A 227 42.12 -17.08 -3.01
CA PRO A 227 42.81 -18.08 -3.82
C PRO A 227 43.75 -18.88 -2.93
N ILE A 228 43.55 -20.20 -2.87
CA ILE A 228 44.52 -21.14 -2.30
C ILE A 228 45.76 -21.09 -3.20
N THR A 229 46.73 -20.24 -2.86
CA THR A 229 48.04 -20.23 -3.49
C THR A 229 48.83 -21.40 -2.92
N VAL A 230 48.79 -22.54 -3.60
CA VAL A 230 49.66 -23.68 -3.30
C VAL A 230 51.07 -23.32 -3.77
N ALA A 231 51.92 -22.86 -2.85
CA ALA A 231 53.35 -22.73 -3.09
C ALA A 231 53.97 -24.15 -3.11
N MET A 232 54.09 -24.75 -4.30
CA MET A 232 54.76 -26.03 -4.48
C MET A 232 56.29 -25.82 -4.41
N ALA A 233 56.87 -26.01 -3.22
CA ALA A 233 58.31 -25.97 -3.05
C ALA A 233 58.94 -27.27 -3.61
N GLN A 234 59.40 -27.25 -4.87
CA GLN A 234 60.26 -28.30 -5.39
C GLN A 234 61.64 -28.22 -4.73
N ARG A 235 61.90 -29.14 -3.81
CA ARG A 235 63.19 -29.36 -3.17
C ARG A 235 64.14 -30.04 -4.18
N ASN A 236 65.00 -29.26 -4.82
CA ASN A 236 65.99 -29.79 -5.77
C ASN A 236 67.17 -30.41 -5.00
N ASN A 237 67.35 -31.72 -5.13
CA ASN A 237 68.40 -32.47 -4.46
C ASN A 237 69.68 -32.41 -5.31
N GLN A 238 70.70 -31.67 -4.86
CA GLN A 238 72.01 -31.65 -5.50
C GLN A 238 72.70 -32.99 -5.29
N GLN A 239 72.99 -33.70 -6.38
CA GLN A 239 73.93 -34.81 -6.40
C GLN A 239 75.09 -34.45 -7.31
N GLN A 240 76.26 -34.31 -6.70
CA GLN A 240 77.56 -34.23 -7.38
C GLN A 240 77.79 -35.53 -8.15
N SER A 241 78.15 -35.43 -9.42
CA SER A 241 79.02 -36.41 -10.04
C SER A 241 79.89 -35.77 -11.12
N SER A 242 81.17 -36.04 -10.97
CA SER A 242 82.28 -35.65 -11.82
C SER A 242 82.14 -36.27 -13.20
N ASN A 243 82.34 -35.53 -14.29
CA ASN A 243 83.13 -36.07 -15.38
C ASN A 243 83.74 -35.03 -16.31
N ASN A 244 84.87 -35.47 -16.84
CA ASN A 244 85.95 -34.70 -17.40
C ASN A 244 85.84 -34.60 -18.94
N ASN A 245 86.59 -33.63 -19.46
CA ASN A 245 87.14 -33.54 -20.82
C ASN A 245 86.29 -33.06 -22.01
N ASN A 246 86.84 -31.96 -22.56
CA ASN A 246 87.27 -31.73 -23.93
C ASN A 246 86.42 -30.85 -24.86
N ARG A 247 86.96 -29.62 -25.01
CA ARG A 247 87.47 -29.03 -26.26
C ARG A 247 86.48 -28.83 -27.42
N ARG A 248 86.20 -27.55 -27.70
CA ARG A 248 86.66 -26.77 -28.89
C ARG A 248 85.78 -25.51 -28.96
N LEU A 249 86.29 -24.31 -28.67
CA LEU A 249 86.94 -23.39 -29.62
C LEU A 249 86.31 -23.38 -31.00
N SER A 250 85.56 -22.31 -31.27
CA SER A 250 85.66 -21.42 -32.45
C SER A 250 84.37 -20.58 -32.51
N ASN A 251 84.29 -19.34 -32.92
CA ASN A 251 85.20 -18.21 -33.07
C ASN A 251 84.28 -17.08 -33.58
N ASN A 252 84.70 -15.83 -33.38
CA ASN A 252 84.28 -14.62 -34.08
C ASN A 252 82.88 -14.06 -33.82
N ASN A 253 82.79 -12.84 -33.25
CA ASN A 253 82.97 -11.50 -33.87
C ASN A 253 81.58 -11.01 -34.32
N SER A 254 81.11 -9.78 -34.15
CA SER A 254 81.70 -8.50 -33.75
C SER A 254 80.52 -7.55 -33.47
N GLN A 255 80.80 -6.43 -32.81
CA GLN A 255 80.05 -5.16 -32.90
C GLN A 255 78.59 -5.19 -32.41
N GLY A 256 78.09 -4.23 -31.66
CA GLY A 256 78.59 -2.92 -31.32
C GLY A 256 77.38 -2.09 -30.84
N SER A 257 77.64 -1.23 -29.87
CA SER A 257 76.98 0.06 -29.69
C SER A 257 75.46 0.10 -29.40
N GLN A 258 75.18 0.48 -28.15
CA GLN A 258 74.04 1.30 -27.68
C GLN A 258 73.67 2.46 -28.67
N PRO A 259 72.47 3.10 -28.64
CA PRO A 259 71.84 3.58 -27.40
C PRO A 259 70.31 3.74 -27.32
N TRP A 260 69.90 4.00 -26.08
CA TRP A 260 68.71 4.67 -25.57
C TRP A 260 67.95 5.61 -26.53
N ARG A 261 66.61 5.51 -26.52
CA ARG A 261 65.73 6.70 -26.52
C ARG A 261 64.37 6.43 -25.87
N ASN A 262 64.10 7.20 -24.83
CA ASN A 262 62.78 7.47 -24.26
C ASN A 262 61.84 8.10 -25.28
N GLN A 263 60.53 7.87 -25.13
CA GLN A 263 59.52 8.94 -25.12
C GLN A 263 58.16 8.43 -24.61
N SER A 264 57.66 9.07 -23.56
CA SER A 264 56.23 9.14 -23.25
C SER A 264 55.99 10.44 -22.46
N ALA A 265 55.57 11.46 -23.19
CA ALA A 265 54.65 12.52 -22.79
C ALA A 265 53.85 12.86 -24.05
#